data_AF-F6HGX5-F1
#
_entry.id   AF-F6HGX5-F1
#
_cell.length_a   1.000
_cell.length_b   1.000
_cell.length_c   1.000
_cell.angle_alpha   90.00
_cell.angle_beta   90.00
_cell.angle_gamma   90.00
#
_symmetry.space_group_name_H-M   'P 1'
#
loop_
_entity.id
_entity.type
_entity.pdbx_description
1 polymer ?
#
loop_
_entity_poly.entity_id
_entity_poly.type
_entity_poly.pdbx_seq_one_letter_code
_entity_poly.pdbx_strand_id
1 'polypeptide(L)'
;MATVSSCVLHIILNTFILFIINPSFILGENDELSIVDFDFNSFNGDYTPPSPPPPASPPHPPSLSCEGDLGGNGSFDTICELNSSLNFGKDVYIEGIGSLHILSGVIVSCPMVGCSILVNISGEFVMGVNSSIIAGTVFVEAQNASLSDGSIINVTALAGAPPPQTSGTPSGVQGSGGGHGGRGASCVTDNTKLPEDVWGGDAYSWSSLDEPKSYGSKGGTTSKEEDYGGGGGGRIEFEVESAIEVCGSLVADGGDGGVKGGGGSGGSIYIKAPRM
;
A
#
# COMPACT_ATOMS: atom_id res chain seq x y z
N MET A 1 -16.26 -68.46 19.54
CA MET A 1 -15.34 -67.66 20.37
C MET A 1 -14.69 -66.63 19.45
N ALA A 2 -15.29 -65.44 19.37
CA ALA A 2 -14.71 -64.25 18.77
C ALA A 2 -15.40 -63.06 19.46
N THR A 3 -14.63 -62.38 20.28
CA THR A 3 -15.02 -61.30 21.18
C THR A 3 -15.20 -60.01 20.39
N VAL A 4 -16.45 -59.55 20.24
CA VAL A 4 -16.74 -58.23 19.67
C VAL A 4 -16.53 -57.18 20.76
N SER A 5 -15.71 -56.18 20.43
CA SER A 5 -15.24 -55.12 21.31
C SER A 5 -16.36 -54.21 21.82
N SER A 6 -16.31 -53.91 23.12
CA SER A 6 -17.30 -53.13 23.89
C SER A 6 -17.42 -51.65 23.49
N CYS A 7 -16.66 -51.15 22.51
CA CYS A 7 -16.69 -49.74 22.10
C CYS A 7 -17.73 -49.41 21.01
N VAL A 8 -18.29 -50.39 20.30
CA VAL A 8 -19.24 -50.13 19.20
C VAL A 8 -20.70 -50.08 19.69
N LEU A 9 -21.00 -50.64 20.87
CA LEU A 9 -22.35 -50.68 21.44
C LEU A 9 -22.76 -49.38 22.16
N HIS A 10 -21.83 -48.49 22.51
CA HIS A 10 -22.11 -47.21 23.17
C HIS A 10 -22.41 -46.04 22.22
N ILE A 11 -22.08 -46.19 20.93
CA ILE A 11 -22.30 -45.14 19.93
C ILE A 11 -23.71 -45.22 19.31
N ILE A 12 -24.33 -46.40 19.26
CA ILE A 12 -25.70 -46.55 18.72
C ILE A 12 -26.78 -46.21 19.77
N LEU A 13 -26.47 -46.32 21.07
CA LEU A 13 -27.44 -46.07 22.16
C LEU A 13 -27.60 -44.57 22.52
N ASN A 14 -26.63 -43.71 22.18
CA ASN A 14 -26.72 -42.26 22.43
C ASN A 14 -27.31 -41.45 21.27
N THR A 15 -27.42 -42.02 20.06
CA THR A 15 -28.03 -41.34 18.90
C THR A 15 -29.54 -41.54 18.79
N PHE A 16 -30.16 -42.36 19.65
CA PHE A 16 -31.62 -42.58 19.65
C PHE A 16 -32.37 -41.85 20.79
N ILE A 17 -31.68 -41.17 21.70
CA ILE A 17 -32.28 -40.50 22.87
C ILE A 17 -32.57 -39.00 22.62
N LEU A 18 -32.12 -38.42 21.51
CA LEU A 18 -32.43 -37.01 21.17
C LEU A 18 -33.69 -36.82 20.31
N PHE A 19 -34.43 -37.89 19.99
CA PHE A 19 -35.61 -37.81 19.11
C PHE A 19 -36.97 -38.09 19.75
N ILE A 20 -37.06 -38.25 21.08
CA ILE A 20 -38.37 -38.46 21.75
C ILE A 20 -38.45 -37.69 23.06
N ILE A 21 -38.54 -36.36 23.00
CA ILE A 21 -39.17 -35.58 24.10
C ILE A 21 -39.87 -34.34 23.54
N ASN A 22 -41.11 -34.52 23.11
CA ASN A 22 -42.22 -33.58 23.29
C ASN A 22 -43.49 -34.43 23.14
N PRO A 23 -44.47 -34.39 24.08
CA PRO A 23 -45.20 -33.14 24.33
C PRO A 23 -45.81 -32.98 25.75
N SER A 24 -46.42 -31.80 25.97
CA SER A 24 -47.57 -31.53 26.84
C SER A 24 -47.38 -31.43 28.37
N PHE A 25 -47.24 -30.19 28.88
CA PHE A 25 -47.98 -29.76 30.08
C PHE A 25 -48.53 -28.34 29.88
N ILE A 26 -49.82 -28.23 30.20
CA ILE A 26 -50.72 -27.08 30.07
C ILE A 26 -50.85 -26.42 31.45
N LEU A 27 -50.84 -25.07 31.56
CA LEU A 27 -51.97 -24.22 32.01
C LEU A 27 -51.50 -22.82 32.49
N GLY A 28 -52.21 -21.78 32.02
CA GLY A 28 -52.28 -20.42 32.58
C GLY A 28 -51.48 -19.40 31.75
N GLU A 29 -52.03 -18.32 31.22
CA GLU A 29 -53.32 -17.66 31.40
C GLU A 29 -53.40 -16.59 30.30
N ASN A 30 -54.53 -16.51 29.60
CA ASN A 30 -55.05 -15.42 28.75
C ASN A 30 -54.09 -14.31 28.28
N ASP A 31 -53.81 -14.26 26.97
CA ASP A 31 -54.11 -13.04 26.21
C ASP A 31 -54.22 -13.33 24.70
N GLU A 32 -55.22 -12.70 24.09
CA GLU A 32 -55.68 -12.89 22.73
C GLU A 32 -54.60 -12.60 21.67
N LEU A 33 -54.24 -13.62 20.88
CA LEU A 33 -53.52 -13.41 19.61
C LEU A 33 -54.52 -12.98 18.53
N SER A 34 -54.78 -11.68 18.45
CA SER A 34 -55.37 -11.07 17.26
C SER A 34 -54.30 -10.87 16.18
N ILE A 35 -54.33 -11.73 15.16
CA ILE A 35 -53.59 -11.59 13.91
C ILE A 35 -54.17 -10.40 13.14
N VAL A 36 -53.62 -9.21 13.37
CA VAL A 36 -53.52 -8.12 12.39
C VAL A 36 -52.60 -7.06 12.97
N ASP A 37 -51.33 -7.06 12.56
CA ASP A 37 -50.66 -5.78 12.42
C ASP A 37 -49.83 -5.76 11.15
N PHE A 38 -49.93 -4.60 10.52
CA PHE A 38 -49.71 -4.35 9.12
C PHE A 38 -48.24 -4.42 8.75
N ASP A 39 -47.97 -5.17 7.69
CA ASP A 39 -46.73 -5.22 6.94
C ASP A 39 -46.51 -3.86 6.22
N PHE A 40 -46.02 -2.87 6.96
CA PHE A 40 -45.79 -1.52 6.44
C PHE A 40 -44.49 -0.87 6.97
N ASN A 41 -43.39 -1.63 7.03
CA ASN A 41 -42.05 -1.05 7.22
C ASN A 41 -40.89 -1.77 6.50
N SER A 42 -41.16 -2.68 5.55
CA SER A 42 -40.11 -3.40 4.78
C SER A 42 -39.59 -2.66 3.53
N PHE A 43 -39.66 -1.33 3.47
CA PHE A 43 -39.19 -0.53 2.32
C PHE A 43 -38.29 0.67 2.68
N ASN A 44 -37.54 0.58 3.78
CA ASN A 44 -36.29 1.36 3.85
C ASN A 44 -35.22 0.55 3.15
N GLY A 45 -35.27 0.56 1.81
CA GLY A 45 -34.23 -0.03 0.99
C GLY A 45 -32.88 0.53 1.40
N ASP A 46 -31.89 -0.36 1.51
CA ASP A 46 -30.47 -0.06 1.64
C ASP A 46 -29.97 0.69 0.40
N TYR A 47 -30.44 1.92 0.22
CA TYR A 47 -29.90 2.83 -0.77
C TYR A 47 -28.56 3.32 -0.23
N THR A 48 -27.51 2.55 -0.47
CA THR A 48 -26.16 3.11 -0.49
C THR A 48 -26.07 3.98 -1.75
N PRO A 49 -26.02 5.32 -1.62
CA PRO A 49 -25.82 6.18 -2.78
C PRO A 49 -24.54 5.74 -3.51
N PRO A 50 -24.49 5.86 -4.85
CA PRO A 50 -23.27 5.60 -5.60
C PRO A 50 -22.11 6.34 -4.96
N SER A 51 -20.98 5.68 -4.76
CA SER A 51 -19.77 6.33 -4.27
C SER A 51 -19.52 7.58 -5.11
N PRO A 52 -19.31 8.76 -4.49
CA PRO A 52 -19.00 9.96 -5.24
C PRO A 52 -17.82 9.67 -6.18
N PRO A 53 -17.82 10.23 -7.40
CA PRO A 53 -16.72 10.02 -8.33
C PRO A 53 -15.40 10.35 -7.62
N PRO A 54 -14.33 9.56 -7.88
CA PRO A 54 -13.04 9.81 -7.27
C PRO A 54 -12.66 11.29 -7.47
N PRO A 55 -12.15 11.97 -6.43
CA PRO A 55 -11.68 13.33 -6.60
C PRO A 55 -10.69 13.38 -7.77
N ALA A 56 -10.85 14.36 -8.65
CA ALA A 56 -9.95 14.54 -9.79
C ALA A 56 -8.51 14.61 -9.28
N SER A 57 -7.61 13.90 -9.97
CA SER A 57 -6.18 13.96 -9.68
C SER A 57 -5.71 15.42 -9.75
N PRO A 58 -4.82 15.87 -8.86
CA PRO A 58 -4.22 17.19 -8.96
C PRO A 58 -3.58 17.38 -10.34
N PRO A 59 -3.67 18.57 -10.95
CA PRO A 59 -3.04 18.83 -12.24
C PRO A 59 -1.52 18.66 -12.13
N HIS A 60 -0.93 17.95 -13.11
CA HIS A 60 0.51 17.73 -13.19
C HIS A 60 1.28 19.06 -13.37
N PRO A 61 2.53 19.16 -12.89
CA PRO A 61 3.38 20.28 -13.24
C PRO A 61 3.65 20.30 -14.76
N PRO A 62 4.07 21.43 -15.34
CA PRO A 62 4.41 21.49 -16.76
C PRO A 62 5.51 20.48 -17.10
N SER A 63 5.33 19.76 -18.20
CA SER A 63 6.30 18.77 -18.70
C SER A 63 7.64 19.46 -19.01
N LEU A 64 8.74 18.78 -18.66
CA LEU A 64 10.10 19.23 -18.97
C LEU A 64 10.44 18.96 -20.44
N SER A 65 11.45 19.66 -20.94
CA SER A 65 12.08 19.41 -22.24
C SER A 65 13.37 18.61 -22.11
N CYS A 66 13.62 17.69 -23.06
CA CYS A 66 14.79 16.82 -23.03
C CYS A 66 16.10 17.63 -23.08
N GLU A 67 16.28 18.50 -24.07
CA GLU A 67 17.52 19.27 -24.24
C GLU A 67 17.58 20.48 -23.31
N GLY A 68 16.47 21.21 -23.17
CA GLY A 68 16.44 22.50 -22.47
C GLY A 68 16.50 22.36 -20.95
N ASP A 69 15.68 21.46 -20.40
CA ASP A 69 15.55 21.29 -18.95
C ASP A 69 16.41 20.14 -18.41
N LEU A 70 16.52 19.04 -19.16
CA LEU A 70 17.27 17.86 -18.73
C LEU A 70 18.70 17.79 -19.26
N GLY A 71 19.09 18.65 -20.21
CA GLY A 71 20.41 18.59 -20.84
C GLY A 71 20.69 17.25 -21.54
N GLY A 72 19.64 16.52 -21.90
CA GLY A 72 19.72 15.27 -22.66
C GLY A 72 19.93 15.53 -24.15
N ASN A 73 19.98 14.45 -24.92
CA ASN A 73 20.10 14.49 -26.37
C ASN A 73 18.79 14.00 -27.01
N GLY A 74 18.23 14.76 -27.95
CA GLY A 74 17.00 14.40 -28.67
C GLY A 74 15.72 15.00 -28.07
N SER A 75 14.61 14.27 -28.12
CA SER A 75 13.31 14.77 -27.65
C SER A 75 12.42 13.68 -27.10
N PHE A 76 11.46 14.05 -26.24
CA PHE A 76 10.46 13.11 -25.72
C PHE A 76 9.46 12.60 -26.77
N ASP A 77 9.42 13.21 -27.96
CA ASP A 77 8.62 12.73 -29.09
C ASP A 77 9.36 11.69 -29.96
N THR A 78 10.68 11.56 -29.75
CA THR A 78 11.52 10.60 -30.48
C THR A 78 12.25 9.71 -29.49
N ILE A 79 13.52 9.99 -29.22
CA ILE A 79 14.30 9.35 -28.15
C ILE A 79 14.98 10.48 -27.38
N CYS A 80 14.76 10.52 -26.08
CA CYS A 80 15.50 11.37 -25.16
C CYS A 80 16.54 10.53 -24.42
N GLU A 81 17.82 10.80 -24.66
CA GLU A 81 18.93 10.15 -23.98
C GLU A 81 19.48 11.05 -22.89
N LEU A 82 19.37 10.60 -21.63
CA LEU A 82 20.01 11.26 -20.50
C LEU A 82 21.41 10.68 -20.30
N ASN A 83 22.42 11.49 -20.56
CA ASN A 83 23.84 11.12 -20.45
C ASN A 83 24.54 11.73 -19.23
N SER A 84 23.83 12.57 -18.46
CA SER A 84 24.35 13.29 -17.30
C SER A 84 23.39 13.16 -16.13
N SER A 85 23.94 13.15 -14.91
CA SER A 85 23.14 13.02 -13.69
C SER A 85 22.45 14.32 -13.35
N LEU A 86 21.21 14.21 -12.86
CA LEU A 86 20.30 15.33 -12.60
C LEU A 86 19.86 15.30 -11.14
N ASN A 87 19.80 16.48 -10.52
CA ASN A 87 19.30 16.65 -9.16
C ASN A 87 18.27 17.77 -9.12
N PHE A 88 17.02 17.41 -8.84
CA PHE A 88 15.87 18.29 -8.80
C PHE A 88 15.53 18.68 -7.37
N GLY A 89 15.15 19.95 -7.20
CA GLY A 89 14.59 20.48 -5.95
C GLY A 89 13.07 20.65 -6.00
N LYS A 90 12.38 19.97 -6.93
CA LYS A 90 10.92 20.03 -7.11
C LYS A 90 10.43 18.82 -7.89
N ASP A 91 9.12 18.59 -7.85
CA ASP A 91 8.47 17.54 -8.63
C ASP A 91 8.77 17.68 -10.13
N VAL A 92 8.93 16.54 -10.78
CA VAL A 92 9.27 16.38 -12.19
C VAL A 92 8.13 15.66 -12.89
N TYR A 93 7.73 16.22 -14.03
CA TYR A 93 6.83 15.56 -14.97
C TYR A 93 7.51 15.53 -16.34
N ILE A 94 7.52 14.36 -16.94
CA ILE A 94 8.05 14.10 -18.27
C ILE A 94 6.93 13.47 -19.08
N GLU A 95 6.60 14.10 -20.20
CA GLU A 95 5.55 13.66 -21.11
C GLU A 95 6.06 13.65 -22.55
N GLY A 96 5.75 12.60 -23.31
CA GLY A 96 5.97 12.58 -24.76
C GLY A 96 5.56 11.28 -25.43
N ILE A 97 5.51 11.27 -26.77
CA ILE A 97 5.07 10.08 -27.54
C ILE A 97 6.21 9.10 -27.87
N GLY A 98 7.44 9.46 -27.52
CA GLY A 98 8.67 8.72 -27.82
C GLY A 98 9.19 7.94 -26.61
N SER A 99 10.51 7.81 -26.52
CA SER A 99 11.20 6.97 -25.51
C SER A 99 12.13 7.79 -24.62
N LEU A 100 12.33 7.33 -23.38
CA LEU A 100 13.25 7.91 -22.40
C LEU A 100 14.31 6.87 -22.01
N HIS A 101 15.56 7.16 -22.35
CA HIS A 101 16.70 6.31 -22.05
C HIS A 101 17.61 7.00 -21.02
N ILE A 102 17.64 6.46 -19.81
CA ILE A 102 18.60 6.85 -18.77
C ILE A 102 19.86 6.01 -19.00
N LEU A 103 20.93 6.62 -19.49
CA LEU A 103 22.15 5.89 -19.84
C LEU A 103 22.85 5.32 -18.60
N SER A 104 23.81 4.43 -18.84
CA SER A 104 24.53 3.72 -17.78
C SER A 104 25.21 4.69 -16.80
N GLY A 105 25.07 4.43 -15.51
CA GLY A 105 25.66 5.26 -14.44
C GLY A 105 25.00 6.62 -14.22
N VAL A 106 23.93 6.95 -14.94
CA VAL A 106 23.20 8.22 -14.77
C VAL A 106 22.27 8.14 -13.57
N ILE A 107 22.30 9.17 -12.73
CA ILE A 107 21.46 9.31 -11.53
C ILE A 107 20.47 10.44 -11.75
N VAL A 108 19.18 10.15 -11.62
CA VAL A 108 18.08 11.12 -11.69
C VAL A 108 17.46 11.22 -10.29
N SER A 109 17.74 12.31 -9.58
CA SER A 109 17.43 12.43 -8.15
C SER A 109 16.51 13.60 -7.86
N CYS A 110 15.50 13.39 -7.02
CA CYS A 110 14.78 14.41 -6.27
C CYS A 110 14.69 13.98 -4.80
N PRO A 111 15.75 14.15 -4.00
CA PRO A 111 15.90 13.52 -2.69
C PRO A 111 15.14 14.29 -1.58
N MET A 112 14.00 14.86 -1.91
CA MET A 112 13.12 15.53 -0.95
C MET A 112 11.95 14.62 -0.59
N VAL A 113 11.57 14.64 0.68
CA VAL A 113 10.43 13.90 1.24
C VAL A 113 9.16 14.21 0.42
N GLY A 114 8.58 13.18 -0.19
CA GLY A 114 7.37 13.27 -1.00
C GLY A 114 7.56 13.83 -2.42
N CYS A 115 8.79 14.13 -2.85
CA CYS A 115 9.03 14.58 -4.22
C CYS A 115 8.69 13.50 -5.24
N SER A 116 8.10 13.89 -6.37
CA SER A 116 7.62 12.97 -7.40
C SER A 116 8.40 13.12 -8.69
N ILE A 117 8.78 12.00 -9.30
CA ILE A 117 9.24 11.89 -10.68
C ILE A 117 8.20 11.08 -11.43
N LEU A 118 7.45 11.76 -12.30
CA LEU A 118 6.36 11.19 -13.07
C LEU A 118 6.79 11.14 -14.54
N VAL A 119 6.80 9.95 -15.14
CA VAL A 119 7.15 9.72 -16.53
C VAL A 119 5.92 9.16 -17.24
N ASN A 120 5.46 9.86 -18.26
CA ASN A 120 4.39 9.42 -19.15
C ASN A 120 4.93 9.42 -20.58
N ILE A 121 5.26 8.25 -21.09
CA ILE A 121 5.79 8.10 -22.45
C ILE A 121 5.06 7.01 -23.21
N SER A 122 4.81 7.21 -24.50
CA SER A 122 4.17 6.17 -25.31
C SER A 122 5.16 5.13 -25.86
N GLY A 123 6.47 5.35 -25.73
CA GLY A 123 7.52 4.44 -26.20
C GLY A 123 8.17 3.64 -25.08
N GLU A 124 9.50 3.54 -25.11
CA GLU A 124 10.27 2.72 -24.19
C GLU A 124 10.86 3.54 -23.04
N PHE A 125 10.71 3.03 -21.82
CA PHE A 125 11.43 3.50 -20.65
C PHE A 125 12.61 2.57 -20.38
N VAL A 126 13.84 3.08 -20.47
CA VAL A 126 15.05 2.26 -20.33
C VAL A 126 15.96 2.84 -19.26
N MET A 127 16.30 2.02 -18.26
CA MET A 127 17.35 2.30 -17.29
C MET A 127 18.58 1.47 -17.61
N GLY A 128 19.67 2.14 -17.98
CA GLY A 128 20.95 1.53 -18.28
C GLY A 128 21.65 0.92 -17.05
N VAL A 129 22.76 0.22 -17.29
CA VAL A 129 23.51 -0.47 -16.24
C VAL A 129 23.96 0.50 -15.15
N ASN A 130 23.76 0.14 -13.88
CA ASN A 130 24.09 0.99 -12.72
C ASN A 130 23.49 2.41 -12.75
N SER A 131 22.41 2.64 -13.50
CA SER A 131 21.66 3.90 -13.43
C SER A 131 20.79 3.94 -12.18
N SER A 132 20.34 5.13 -11.77
CA SER A 132 19.53 5.27 -10.55
C SER A 132 18.47 6.34 -10.66
N ILE A 133 17.29 6.07 -10.08
CA ILE A 133 16.28 7.07 -9.80
C ILE A 133 16.07 7.14 -8.30
N ILE A 134 16.11 8.34 -7.72
CA ILE A 134 15.93 8.56 -6.28
C ILE A 134 14.83 9.62 -6.08
N ALA A 135 13.69 9.25 -5.51
CA ALA A 135 12.59 10.19 -5.24
C ALA A 135 11.65 9.66 -4.15
N GLY A 136 10.68 10.47 -3.71
CA GLY A 136 9.59 9.98 -2.87
C GLY A 136 8.56 9.16 -3.64
N THR A 137 8.20 9.60 -4.85
CA THR A 137 7.34 8.85 -5.78
C THR A 137 8.02 8.74 -7.13
N VAL A 138 7.95 7.55 -7.71
CA VAL A 138 8.33 7.28 -9.09
C VAL A 138 7.15 6.60 -9.77
N PHE A 139 6.58 7.26 -10.76
CA PHE A 139 5.51 6.71 -11.60
C PHE A 139 6.00 6.66 -13.04
N VAL A 140 5.86 5.50 -13.68
CA VAL A 140 6.24 5.28 -15.07
C VAL A 140 5.08 4.66 -15.83
N GLU A 141 4.57 5.40 -16.80
CA GLU A 141 3.65 4.93 -17.82
C GLU A 141 4.43 4.80 -19.15
N ALA A 142 4.45 3.61 -19.73
CA ALA A 142 5.25 3.28 -20.91
C ALA A 142 4.65 2.14 -21.75
N GLN A 143 5.01 2.05 -23.04
CA GLN A 143 4.72 0.85 -23.82
C GLN A 143 5.54 -0.35 -23.31
N ASN A 144 6.84 -0.14 -23.16
CA ASN A 144 7.80 -1.11 -22.63
C ASN A 144 8.64 -0.45 -21.55
N ALA A 145 9.01 -1.20 -20.51
CA ALA A 145 9.95 -0.75 -19.51
C ALA A 145 11.08 -1.78 -19.32
N SER A 146 12.32 -1.34 -19.27
CA SER A 146 13.47 -2.22 -18.99
C SER A 146 14.43 -1.59 -18.00
N LEU A 147 14.79 -2.36 -16.97
CA LEU A 147 15.76 -2.00 -15.95
C LEU A 147 16.95 -2.95 -16.07
N SER A 148 18.10 -2.42 -16.48
CA SER A 148 19.32 -3.21 -16.67
C SER A 148 19.97 -3.61 -15.35
N ASP A 149 20.94 -4.53 -15.40
CA ASP A 149 21.73 -4.96 -14.25
C ASP A 149 22.29 -3.79 -13.42
N GLY A 150 22.12 -3.89 -12.11
CA GLY A 150 22.59 -2.90 -11.14
C GLY A 150 21.85 -1.56 -11.17
N SER A 151 20.87 -1.38 -12.08
CA SER A 151 19.98 -0.22 -12.04
C SER A 151 19.09 -0.25 -10.80
N ILE A 152 18.74 0.91 -10.25
CA ILE A 152 17.93 0.99 -9.03
C ILE A 152 16.93 2.15 -9.06
N ILE A 153 15.69 1.87 -8.70
CA ILE A 153 14.73 2.90 -8.29
C ILE A 153 14.61 2.83 -6.78
N ASN A 154 15.06 3.88 -6.11
CA ASN A 154 15.15 3.95 -4.65
C ASN A 154 14.25 5.06 -4.12
N VAL A 155 13.23 4.66 -3.37
CA VAL A 155 12.30 5.56 -2.70
C VAL A 155 12.35 5.43 -1.17
N THR A 156 13.48 4.96 -0.66
CA THR A 156 13.70 4.67 0.76
C THR A 156 13.65 5.92 1.62
N ALA A 157 12.88 5.88 2.71
CA ALA A 157 12.76 6.97 3.70
C ALA A 157 12.32 8.34 3.12
N LEU A 158 11.79 8.36 1.90
CA LEU A 158 11.37 9.56 1.17
C LEU A 158 9.83 9.68 1.05
N ALA A 159 9.07 8.96 1.88
CA ALA A 159 7.61 9.03 1.88
C ALA A 159 7.06 10.45 2.00
N GLY A 160 6.06 10.79 1.17
CA GLY A 160 5.21 11.94 1.44
C GLY A 160 4.21 11.67 2.57
N ALA A 161 3.16 12.48 2.65
CA ALA A 161 2.11 12.28 3.66
C ALA A 161 1.35 10.96 3.42
N PRO A 162 1.22 10.07 4.43
CA PRO A 162 0.40 8.87 4.30
C PRO A 162 -1.09 9.25 4.20
N PRO A 163 -1.97 8.36 3.71
CA PRO A 163 -3.41 8.64 3.60
C PRO A 163 -4.03 9.19 4.91
N PRO A 164 -5.02 10.11 4.85
CA PRO A 164 -5.58 10.78 6.04
C PRO A 164 -6.33 9.85 7.01
N GLN A 165 -6.61 8.61 6.61
CA GLN A 165 -7.22 7.56 7.46
C GLN A 165 -6.16 6.76 8.24
N THR A 166 -4.89 7.16 8.18
CA THR A 166 -3.79 6.49 8.89
C THR A 166 -3.72 6.97 10.34
N SER A 167 -4.24 6.16 11.28
CA SER A 167 -3.85 6.34 12.70
C SER A 167 -2.40 5.91 12.96
N GLY A 168 -1.72 5.38 11.93
CA GLY A 168 -0.30 5.09 11.91
C GLY A 168 0.63 6.31 11.80
N THR A 169 0.07 7.52 11.80
CA THR A 169 0.86 8.68 12.24
C THR A 169 0.97 8.59 13.77
N PRO A 170 2.19 8.58 14.34
CA PRO A 170 2.38 8.41 15.77
C PRO A 170 1.54 9.43 16.54
N SER A 171 0.54 8.96 17.30
CA SER A 171 -0.14 9.84 18.26
C SER A 171 0.70 9.90 19.53
N GLY A 172 1.33 11.04 19.78
CA GLY A 172 2.20 11.25 20.94
C GLY A 172 3.57 10.56 20.82
N VAL A 173 4.19 10.26 21.97
CA VAL A 173 5.59 9.81 22.08
C VAL A 173 5.75 8.28 22.14
N GLN A 174 4.77 7.52 21.64
CA GLN A 174 4.75 6.06 21.77
C GLN A 174 5.52 5.33 20.67
N GLY A 175 6.08 6.05 19.69
CA GLY A 175 6.91 5.43 18.66
C GLY A 175 6.16 4.50 17.71
N SER A 176 4.85 4.70 17.51
CA SER A 176 3.96 3.82 16.76
C SER A 176 3.87 4.25 15.29
N GLY A 177 4.13 3.32 14.35
CA GLY A 177 3.86 3.48 12.90
C GLY A 177 2.86 2.43 12.42
N GLY A 178 2.13 2.68 11.34
CA GLY A 178 1.21 1.71 10.71
C GLY A 178 1.77 1.20 9.38
N GLY A 179 1.19 0.14 8.81
CA GLY A 179 1.59 -0.40 7.52
C GLY A 179 0.43 -0.48 6.53
N HIS A 180 0.76 -0.59 5.24
CA HIS A 180 -0.22 -0.90 4.21
C HIS A 180 -0.77 -2.31 4.48
N GLY A 181 -2.06 -2.42 4.78
CA GLY A 181 -2.69 -3.70 5.08
C GLY A 181 -2.36 -4.33 6.43
N GLY A 182 -1.56 -3.69 7.28
CA GLY A 182 -1.12 -4.28 8.55
C GLY A 182 -0.87 -3.24 9.65
N ARG A 183 -1.06 -3.65 10.91
CA ARG A 183 -0.67 -2.82 12.07
C ARG A 183 0.86 -2.81 12.19
N GLY A 184 1.43 -1.70 12.64
CA GLY A 184 2.87 -1.68 12.97
C GLY A 184 3.16 -2.01 14.43
N ALA A 185 4.44 -1.98 14.79
CA ALA A 185 4.91 -2.25 16.15
C ALA A 185 4.96 -0.96 17.00
N SER A 186 4.90 -1.12 18.32
CA SER A 186 5.14 -0.01 19.26
C SER A 186 6.56 -0.08 19.80
N CYS A 187 7.17 1.08 20.02
CA CYS A 187 8.47 1.19 20.68
C CYS A 187 8.36 1.23 22.22
N VAL A 188 7.15 1.33 22.77
CA VAL A 188 6.94 1.40 24.22
C VAL A 188 6.89 0.00 24.80
N THR A 189 7.94 -0.36 25.55
CA THR A 189 7.91 -1.53 26.42
C THR A 189 7.29 -1.14 27.76
N ASP A 190 6.05 -1.55 27.99
CA ASP A 190 5.38 -1.44 29.28
C ASP A 190 5.36 -2.82 29.95
N ASN A 191 6.12 -2.98 31.03
CA ASN A 191 6.20 -4.26 31.76
C ASN A 191 4.90 -4.63 32.49
N THR A 192 3.89 -3.75 32.47
CA THR A 192 2.56 -4.00 33.05
C THR A 192 1.54 -4.50 32.03
N LYS A 193 1.88 -4.49 30.74
CA LYS A 193 0.99 -4.92 29.64
C LYS A 193 1.52 -6.19 29.00
N LEU A 194 0.61 -7.03 28.49
CA LEU A 194 1.02 -8.16 27.68
C LEU A 194 1.49 -7.63 26.31
N PRO A 195 2.42 -8.33 25.61
CA PRO A 195 2.83 -7.94 24.26
C PRO A 195 1.67 -7.79 23.28
N GLU A 196 0.60 -8.57 23.48
CA GLU A 196 -0.65 -8.51 22.72
C GLU A 196 -1.54 -7.30 23.04
N ASP A 197 -1.21 -6.50 24.05
CA ASP A 197 -1.92 -5.26 24.42
C ASP A 197 -1.14 -4.00 23.97
N VAL A 198 0.01 -4.18 23.31
CA VAL A 198 0.90 -3.10 22.88
C VAL A 198 1.01 -3.12 21.36
N TRP A 199 0.19 -2.31 20.69
CA TRP A 199 0.16 -2.23 19.23
C TRP A 199 0.74 -0.89 18.75
N GLY A 200 1.33 -0.91 17.55
CA GLY A 200 1.71 0.30 16.84
C GLY A 200 0.50 0.98 16.18
N GLY A 201 0.76 1.67 15.07
CA GLY A 201 -0.27 2.35 14.30
C GLY A 201 -1.26 1.40 13.64
N ASP A 202 -2.49 1.84 13.38
CA ASP A 202 -3.44 1.00 12.64
C ASP A 202 -3.01 0.81 11.18
N ALA A 203 -3.48 -0.29 10.61
CA ALA A 203 -3.38 -0.56 9.20
C ALA A 203 -4.08 0.53 8.38
N TYR A 204 -3.53 0.82 7.20
CA TYR A 204 -4.15 1.70 6.23
C TYR A 204 -4.29 1.03 4.88
N SER A 205 -5.16 1.61 4.05
CA SER A 205 -5.42 1.16 2.68
C SER A 205 -5.87 -0.31 2.60
N TRP A 206 -6.55 -0.81 3.64
CA TRP A 206 -7.13 -2.15 3.67
C TRP A 206 -8.12 -2.40 2.52
N SER A 207 -8.86 -1.36 2.11
CA SER A 207 -9.82 -1.42 1.01
C SER A 207 -9.21 -1.46 -0.38
N SER A 208 -7.90 -1.22 -0.51
CA SER A 208 -7.15 -1.18 -1.78
C SER A 208 -5.85 -1.97 -1.66
N LEU A 209 -5.90 -3.10 -0.95
CA LEU A 209 -4.77 -4.01 -0.73
C LEU A 209 -4.19 -4.57 -2.03
N ASP A 210 -5.04 -4.73 -3.02
CA ASP A 210 -4.76 -5.21 -4.36
C ASP A 210 -4.08 -4.15 -5.25
N GLU A 211 -4.19 -2.87 -4.89
CA GLU A 211 -3.57 -1.74 -5.57
C GLU A 211 -2.77 -0.89 -4.57
N PRO A 212 -1.59 -1.37 -4.13
CA PRO A 212 -0.77 -0.64 -3.17
C PRO A 212 -0.20 0.62 -3.80
N LYS A 213 -0.91 1.75 -3.62
CA LYS A 213 -0.50 3.08 -4.10
C LYS A 213 -0.27 4.07 -2.95
N SER A 214 0.21 3.59 -1.81
CA SER A 214 0.31 4.38 -0.58
C SER A 214 1.74 4.60 -0.13
N TYR A 215 2.01 5.75 0.48
CA TYR A 215 3.29 5.99 1.15
C TYR A 215 3.36 5.13 2.42
N GLY A 216 4.57 4.72 2.78
CA GLY A 216 4.90 4.22 4.10
C GLY A 216 4.66 5.29 5.15
N SER A 217 4.10 4.92 6.31
CA SER A 217 4.04 5.86 7.42
C SER A 217 5.44 6.08 8.01
N LYS A 218 5.65 7.27 8.57
CA LYS A 218 6.83 7.53 9.39
C LYS A 218 6.81 6.67 10.65
N GLY A 219 7.99 6.33 11.14
CA GLY A 219 8.14 5.80 12.48
C GLY A 219 7.88 6.90 13.51
N GLY A 220 7.49 6.53 14.73
CA GLY A 220 7.31 7.52 15.80
C GLY A 220 8.58 7.81 16.56
N THR A 221 8.59 8.91 17.30
CA THR A 221 9.65 9.27 18.26
C THR A 221 9.17 9.11 19.69
N THR A 222 10.10 8.85 20.60
CA THR A 222 9.88 8.89 22.07
C THR A 222 10.33 10.22 22.68
N SER A 223 10.91 11.12 21.89
CA SER A 223 11.36 12.45 22.30
C SER A 223 10.32 13.53 21.95
N LYS A 224 10.28 14.60 22.76
CA LYS A 224 9.45 15.79 22.49
C LYS A 224 10.16 16.86 21.67
N GLU A 225 11.49 16.77 21.58
CA GLU A 225 12.35 17.82 21.05
C GLU A 225 12.83 17.50 19.63
N GLU A 226 13.02 16.20 19.33
CA GLU A 226 13.57 15.71 18.07
C GLU A 226 12.78 14.50 17.57
N ASP A 227 12.66 14.40 16.24
CA ASP A 227 12.11 13.24 15.57
C ASP A 227 13.21 12.22 15.26
N TYR A 228 13.09 11.02 15.83
CA TYR A 228 14.02 9.91 15.64
C TYR A 228 13.40 8.76 14.83
N GLY A 229 12.18 8.94 14.33
CA GLY A 229 11.48 7.93 13.55
C GLY A 229 12.02 7.79 12.14
N GLY A 230 11.91 6.60 11.56
CA GLY A 230 12.22 6.38 10.15
C GLY A 230 11.28 7.19 9.24
N GLY A 231 11.77 7.57 8.05
CA GLY A 231 11.09 8.51 7.15
C GLY A 231 9.84 7.98 6.44
N GLY A 232 9.63 6.66 6.44
CA GLY A 232 8.59 5.98 5.67
C GLY A 232 9.01 5.79 4.20
N GLY A 233 8.61 4.67 3.60
CA GLY A 233 8.98 4.34 2.22
C GLY A 233 8.09 5.02 1.19
N GLY A 234 8.68 5.38 0.05
CA GLY A 234 8.00 6.04 -1.05
C GLY A 234 7.06 5.16 -1.87
N ARG A 235 6.77 5.56 -3.10
CA ARG A 235 5.93 4.81 -4.04
C ARG A 235 6.66 4.57 -5.34
N ILE A 236 6.62 3.34 -5.83
CA ILE A 236 7.06 2.98 -7.17
C ILE A 236 5.85 2.39 -7.88
N GLU A 237 5.51 2.97 -9.03
CA GLU A 237 4.37 2.53 -9.82
C GLU A 237 4.75 2.44 -11.30
N PHE A 238 4.43 1.30 -11.90
CA PHE A 238 4.60 1.03 -13.32
C PHE A 238 3.25 0.66 -13.93
N GLU A 239 2.82 1.41 -14.95
CA GLU A 239 1.71 1.04 -15.83
C GLU A 239 2.28 0.83 -17.24
N VAL A 240 2.48 -0.44 -17.61
CA VAL A 240 3.17 -0.80 -18.85
C VAL A 240 2.20 -1.50 -19.78
N GLU A 241 2.09 -1.04 -21.04
CA GLU A 241 1.09 -1.56 -21.98
C GLU A 241 1.48 -2.89 -22.64
N SER A 242 2.75 -3.26 -22.64
CA SER A 242 3.23 -4.50 -23.29
C SER A 242 4.08 -5.37 -22.37
N ALA A 243 5.33 -5.00 -22.10
CA ALA A 243 6.23 -5.83 -21.31
C ALA A 243 7.16 -5.00 -20.40
N ILE A 244 7.44 -5.54 -19.22
CA ILE A 244 8.42 -4.99 -18.29
C ILE A 244 9.49 -6.04 -17.97
N GLU A 245 10.76 -5.66 -18.10
CA GLU A 245 11.91 -6.47 -17.71
C GLU A 245 12.65 -5.78 -16.56
N VAL A 246 12.78 -6.49 -15.42
CA VAL A 246 13.42 -5.95 -14.22
C VAL A 246 14.64 -6.79 -13.86
N CYS A 247 15.79 -6.41 -14.42
CA CYS A 247 17.11 -6.94 -14.04
C CYS A 247 17.83 -6.00 -13.03
N GLY A 248 17.17 -4.92 -12.61
CA GLY A 248 17.59 -4.02 -11.54
C GLY A 248 16.94 -4.29 -10.19
N SER A 249 16.86 -3.25 -9.36
CA SER A 249 16.21 -3.29 -8.04
C SER A 249 15.19 -2.17 -7.88
N LEU A 250 14.06 -2.49 -7.26
CA LEU A 250 13.05 -1.52 -6.82
C LEU A 250 13.02 -1.55 -5.29
N VAL A 251 13.34 -0.43 -4.64
CA VAL A 251 13.53 -0.37 -3.18
C VAL A 251 12.64 0.72 -2.59
N ALA A 252 11.78 0.33 -1.65
CA ALA A 252 10.82 1.23 -0.99
C ALA A 252 10.89 1.09 0.54
N ASP A 253 12.09 1.06 1.11
CA ASP A 253 12.25 0.83 2.54
C ASP A 253 11.80 2.02 3.38
N GLY A 254 11.31 1.75 4.59
CA GLY A 254 10.83 2.78 5.51
C GLY A 254 11.92 3.63 6.16
N GLY A 255 13.17 3.19 6.08
CA GLY A 255 14.28 3.77 6.81
C GLY A 255 14.26 3.43 8.30
N ASP A 256 15.45 3.44 8.89
CA ASP A 256 15.64 3.06 10.29
C ASP A 256 15.28 4.20 11.24
N GLY A 257 14.66 3.82 12.36
CA GLY A 257 14.55 4.67 13.53
C GLY A 257 15.78 4.49 14.42
N GLY A 258 16.18 5.55 15.13
CA GLY A 258 17.23 5.44 16.15
C GLY A 258 16.77 4.71 17.41
N VAL A 259 17.64 4.58 18.41
CA VAL A 259 17.28 3.98 19.73
C VAL A 259 16.12 4.68 20.47
N LYS A 260 15.74 5.88 20.03
CA LYS A 260 14.65 6.70 20.56
C LYS A 260 13.45 6.81 19.61
N GLY A 261 13.42 6.06 18.51
CA GLY A 261 12.35 6.10 17.53
C GLY A 261 12.08 4.74 16.89
N GLY A 262 10.90 4.61 16.29
CA GLY A 262 10.52 3.43 15.52
C GLY A 262 11.03 3.50 14.09
N GLY A 263 11.24 2.35 13.46
CA GLY A 263 11.46 2.27 12.01
C GLY A 263 10.26 2.82 11.24
N GLY A 264 10.51 3.37 10.06
CA GLY A 264 9.44 3.73 9.14
C GLY A 264 8.84 2.48 8.51
N SER A 265 7.56 2.54 8.13
CA SER A 265 6.97 1.48 7.33
C SER A 265 7.53 1.51 5.91
N GLY A 266 7.70 0.34 5.31
CA GLY A 266 7.91 0.23 3.87
C GLY A 266 6.82 0.94 3.08
N GLY A 267 7.20 1.37 1.89
CA GLY A 267 6.36 2.00 0.90
C GLY A 267 5.61 0.99 0.03
N SER A 268 5.19 1.42 -1.15
CA SER A 268 4.48 0.56 -2.09
C SER A 268 5.24 0.41 -3.40
N ILE A 269 5.19 -0.80 -3.96
CA ILE A 269 5.63 -1.09 -5.33
C ILE A 269 4.44 -1.74 -6.04
N TYR A 270 3.91 -1.07 -7.06
CA TYR A 270 2.79 -1.55 -7.86
C TYR A 270 3.20 -1.64 -9.33
N ILE A 271 3.05 -2.81 -9.94
CA ILE A 271 3.39 -3.04 -11.34
C ILE A 271 2.16 -3.64 -12.02
N LYS A 272 1.67 -2.94 -13.04
CA LYS A 272 0.59 -3.38 -13.90
C LYS A 272 1.12 -3.55 -15.31
N ALA A 273 1.07 -4.78 -15.81
CA ALA A 273 1.46 -5.13 -17.16
C ALA A 273 0.55 -6.26 -17.70
N PRO A 274 0.37 -6.39 -19.02
CA PRO A 274 -0.34 -7.52 -19.61
C PRO A 274 0.29 -8.85 -19.20
N ARG A 275 -0.54 -9.87 -19.15
CA ARG A 275 -0.07 -11.24 -19.04
C ARG A 275 0.56 -11.64 -20.39
N MET A 276 1.82 -12.10 -20.33
CA MET A 276 2.50 -12.72 -21.48
C MET A 276 1.84 -14.04 -21.89
#